data_AF-A0A922MZE5-F1
#
_entry.id   AF-A0A922MZE5-F1
#
_cell.length_a   1.000
_cell.length_b   1.000
_cell.length_c   1.000
_cell.angle_alpha   90.00
_cell.angle_beta   90.00
_cell.angle_gamma   90.00
#
_symmetry.space_group_name_H-M   'P 1'
#
loop_
_entity.id
_entity.type
_entity.pdbx_description
1 polymer ?
#
loop_
_entity_poly.entity_id
_entity_poly.type
_entity_poly.pdbx_seq_one_letter_code
_entity_poly.pdbx_strand_id
1 'polypeptide(L)'
;MWRNYHDVQTSWDSIADIVRHYRGEYALLAPYHGPGHWNDPDMLIFGTGVLTHSQSRIQLTVFVMMSAPLLLSCDMKKITPYEKSLLQNLDLMAIAQDPLGIMAEPHGVTGCTLWIKPHLPRKGDQFPSYSLAIMNLDADSSDVSFRLSTYNLNATDGYTILDVFSGEFIRNVTYNDKIEVTVPGLGEYRNNVWLCNFVHPVPALMSLNIDEAIVQTKINFIPKEKKLNF
;
A
#
# COMPACT_ATOMS: atom_id res chain seq x y z
N MET A 1 7.32 -15.69 10.25
CA MET A 1 6.71 -15.61 8.91
C MET A 1 6.57 -17.02 8.35
N TRP A 2 5.64 -17.24 7.43
CA TRP A 2 5.44 -18.54 6.78
C TRP A 2 4.91 -18.35 5.35
N ARG A 3 5.41 -19.17 4.43
CA ARG A 3 4.95 -19.22 3.03
C ARG A 3 3.61 -19.96 2.98
N ASN A 4 2.58 -19.30 2.44
CA ASN A 4 1.22 -19.86 2.36
C ASN A 4 0.89 -20.52 1.02
N TYR A 5 1.63 -20.17 -0.04
CA TYR A 5 1.25 -20.51 -1.41
C TYR A 5 2.45 -20.91 -2.27
N HIS A 6 2.20 -21.11 -3.57
CA HIS A 6 3.20 -21.54 -4.54
C HIS A 6 4.37 -20.57 -4.66
N ASP A 7 5.51 -21.14 -5.03
CA ASP A 7 6.75 -20.41 -5.29
C ASP A 7 6.57 -19.40 -6.42
N VAL A 8 7.04 -18.17 -6.18
CA VAL A 8 7.01 -17.13 -7.21
C VAL A 8 7.90 -17.52 -8.38
N GLN A 9 7.35 -17.45 -9.58
CA GLN A 9 8.08 -17.61 -10.84
C GLN A 9 8.37 -16.23 -11.43
N THR A 10 9.38 -16.13 -12.29
CA THR A 10 9.71 -14.88 -13.00
C THR A 10 8.73 -14.61 -14.14
N SER A 11 7.45 -14.47 -13.83
CA SER A 11 6.37 -14.16 -14.78
C SER A 11 5.28 -13.34 -14.12
N TRP A 12 4.59 -12.52 -14.92
CA TRP A 12 3.42 -11.78 -14.46
C TRP A 12 2.30 -12.69 -13.96
N ASP A 13 2.05 -13.80 -14.66
CA ASP A 13 0.97 -14.74 -14.30
C ASP A 13 1.15 -15.31 -12.90
N SER A 14 2.40 -15.60 -12.49
CA SER A 14 2.70 -16.05 -11.14
C SER A 14 2.36 -14.98 -10.09
N ILE A 15 2.70 -13.72 -10.35
CA ILE A 15 2.34 -12.61 -9.46
C ILE A 15 0.82 -12.45 -9.37
N ALA A 16 0.14 -12.44 -10.51
CA ALA A 16 -1.31 -12.29 -10.56
C ALA A 16 -2.03 -13.44 -9.85
N ASP A 17 -1.52 -14.67 -9.95
CA ASP A 17 -2.06 -15.84 -9.25
C ASP A 17 -1.89 -15.74 -7.72
N ILE A 18 -0.70 -15.36 -7.24
CA ILE A 18 -0.45 -15.09 -5.82
C ILE A 18 -1.41 -14.01 -5.29
N VAL A 19 -1.56 -12.89 -6.02
CA VAL A 19 -2.47 -11.81 -5.63
C VAL A 19 -3.92 -12.32 -5.53
N ARG A 20 -4.37 -13.15 -6.49
CA ARG A 20 -5.72 -13.73 -6.47
C ARG A 20 -5.91 -14.71 -5.31
N HIS A 21 -4.91 -15.52 -4.99
CA HIS A 21 -4.94 -16.43 -3.85
C HIS A 21 -5.10 -15.68 -2.53
N TYR A 22 -4.22 -14.70 -2.26
CA TYR A 22 -4.27 -13.90 -1.03
C TYR A 22 -5.58 -13.11 -0.90
N ARG A 23 -6.13 -12.65 -2.02
CA ARG A 23 -7.46 -12.03 -2.05
C ARG A 23 -8.56 -13.03 -1.66
N GLY A 24 -8.53 -14.23 -2.23
CA GLY A 24 -9.55 -15.27 -1.99
C GLY A 24 -9.50 -15.85 -0.58
N GLU A 25 -8.30 -15.99 -0.02
CA GLU A 25 -8.04 -16.61 1.28
C GLU A 25 -7.92 -15.59 2.43
N TYR A 26 -8.26 -14.31 2.20
CA TYR A 26 -8.12 -13.26 3.21
C TYR A 26 -8.73 -13.65 4.56
N ALA A 27 -9.96 -14.18 4.57
CA ALA A 27 -10.67 -14.55 5.80
C ALA A 27 -9.96 -15.67 6.60
N LEU A 28 -9.22 -16.54 5.92
CA LEU A 28 -8.43 -17.60 6.54
C LEU A 28 -7.07 -17.08 7.02
N LEU A 29 -6.45 -16.19 6.26
CA LEU A 29 -5.07 -15.72 6.48
C LEU A 29 -4.96 -14.56 7.46
N ALA A 30 -5.91 -13.61 7.43
CA ALA A 30 -5.85 -12.37 8.20
C ALA A 30 -5.82 -12.55 9.73
N PRO A 31 -6.59 -13.48 10.35
CA PRO A 31 -6.58 -13.68 11.80
C PRO A 31 -5.23 -14.09 12.38
N TYR A 32 -4.34 -14.67 11.57
CA TYR A 32 -3.03 -15.15 11.99
C TYR A 32 -1.90 -14.18 11.59
N HIS A 33 -2.22 -13.07 10.93
CA HIS A 33 -1.26 -12.09 10.45
C HIS A 33 -1.09 -10.93 11.44
N GLY A 34 0.15 -10.57 11.76
CA GLY A 34 0.44 -9.39 12.58
C GLY A 34 1.88 -9.35 13.11
N PRO A 35 2.18 -8.42 14.03
CA PRO A 35 3.52 -8.24 14.59
C PRO A 35 4.14 -9.53 15.13
N GLY A 36 5.21 -9.99 14.48
CA GLY A 36 5.93 -11.23 14.84
C GLY A 36 5.50 -12.47 14.05
N HIS A 37 4.41 -12.39 13.28
CA HIS A 37 3.82 -13.51 12.55
C HIS A 37 3.19 -13.04 11.23
N TRP A 38 3.99 -13.14 10.17
CA TRP A 38 3.67 -12.58 8.85
C TRP A 38 3.37 -13.67 7.83
N ASN A 39 2.30 -13.47 7.07
CA ASN A 39 2.04 -14.23 5.84
C ASN A 39 3.05 -13.82 4.77
N ASP A 40 3.65 -14.80 4.09
CA ASP A 40 4.68 -14.57 3.09
C ASP A 40 4.18 -14.95 1.68
N PRO A 41 3.94 -13.95 0.80
CA PRO A 41 3.58 -14.15 -0.61
C PRO A 41 4.79 -14.47 -1.50
N ASP A 42 5.95 -14.77 -0.89
CA ASP A 42 7.24 -15.00 -1.55
C ASP A 42 7.92 -13.70 -2.03
N MET A 43 8.96 -13.80 -2.85
CA MET A 43 9.89 -12.70 -3.14
C MET A 43 9.39 -11.70 -4.20
N LEU A 44 9.89 -10.47 -4.12
CA LEU A 44 9.84 -9.48 -5.19
C LEU A 44 10.73 -9.91 -6.35
N ILE A 45 10.20 -9.91 -7.58
CA ILE A 45 10.93 -10.35 -8.78
C ILE A 45 11.52 -9.17 -9.58
N PHE A 46 11.81 -8.07 -8.89
CA PHE A 46 12.38 -6.87 -9.50
C PHE A 46 13.75 -7.15 -10.08
N GLY A 47 14.15 -6.44 -11.14
CA GLY A 47 15.46 -6.63 -11.79
C GLY A 47 15.59 -7.92 -12.63
N THR A 48 14.51 -8.67 -12.79
CA THR A 48 14.45 -9.82 -13.74
C THR A 48 14.20 -9.37 -15.17
N GLY A 49 13.64 -8.18 -15.37
CA GLY A 49 13.28 -7.62 -16.68
C GLY A 49 12.00 -8.18 -17.30
N VAL A 50 11.26 -9.02 -16.57
CA VAL A 50 10.01 -9.65 -17.06
C VAL A 50 8.76 -8.83 -16.78
N LEU A 51 8.83 -7.92 -15.79
CA LEU A 51 7.69 -7.09 -15.39
C LEU A 51 7.72 -5.74 -16.11
N THR A 52 6.55 -5.29 -16.56
CA THR A 52 6.36 -3.89 -16.95
C THR A 52 6.39 -2.98 -15.70
N HIS A 53 6.49 -1.67 -15.90
CA HIS A 53 6.37 -0.72 -14.79
C HIS A 53 5.05 -0.89 -14.02
N SER A 54 3.93 -1.03 -14.72
CA SER A 54 2.62 -1.20 -14.11
C SER A 54 2.53 -2.51 -13.29
N GLN A 55 3.11 -3.59 -13.80
CA GLN A 55 3.16 -4.87 -13.08
C GLN A 55 4.09 -4.81 -11.85
N SER A 56 5.23 -4.13 -11.97
CA SER A 56 6.15 -3.90 -10.83
C SER A 56 5.46 -3.09 -9.73
N ARG A 57 4.70 -2.06 -10.12
CA ARG A 57 3.89 -1.26 -9.20
C ARG A 57 2.82 -2.11 -8.51
N ILE A 58 2.12 -2.98 -9.23
CA ILE A 58 1.15 -3.91 -8.63
C ILE A 58 1.83 -4.79 -7.59
N GLN A 59 2.91 -5.48 -7.97
CA GLN A 59 3.57 -6.45 -7.07
C GLN A 59 3.91 -5.79 -5.74
N LEU A 60 4.61 -4.65 -5.77
CA LEU A 60 4.99 -3.96 -4.54
C LEU A 60 3.78 -3.43 -3.79
N THR A 61 2.78 -2.85 -4.48
CA THR A 61 1.59 -2.31 -3.80
C THR A 61 0.84 -3.39 -3.05
N VAL A 62 0.61 -4.57 -3.65
CA VAL A 62 -0.07 -5.66 -2.93
C VAL A 62 0.73 -6.09 -1.73
N PHE A 63 2.05 -6.25 -1.86
CA PHE A 63 2.89 -6.71 -0.76
C PHE A 63 2.90 -5.69 0.40
N VAL A 64 2.99 -4.40 0.08
CA VAL A 64 2.87 -3.28 1.03
C VAL A 64 1.51 -3.30 1.73
N MET A 65 0.42 -3.50 0.98
CA MET A 65 -0.94 -3.55 1.53
C MET A 65 -1.19 -4.81 2.36
N MET A 66 -0.53 -5.92 2.07
CA MET A 66 -0.63 -7.15 2.86
C MET A 66 0.26 -7.14 4.11
N SER A 67 1.05 -6.08 4.35
CA SER A 67 2.10 -6.09 5.38
C SER A 67 3.07 -7.28 5.22
N ALA A 68 3.32 -7.65 3.96
CA ALA A 68 4.16 -8.79 3.63
C ALA A 68 5.66 -8.46 3.84
N PRO A 69 6.50 -9.49 4.09
CA PRO A 69 7.94 -9.36 3.98
C PRO A 69 8.35 -8.82 2.59
N LEU A 70 9.11 -7.73 2.53
CA LEU A 70 9.63 -7.17 1.28
C LEU A 70 11.01 -7.74 0.98
N LEU A 71 11.05 -8.97 0.47
CA LEU A 71 12.28 -9.69 0.17
C LEU A 71 12.63 -9.59 -1.31
N LEU A 72 13.83 -9.09 -1.63
CA LEU A 72 14.36 -9.04 -2.99
C LEU A 72 15.21 -10.29 -3.27
N SER A 73 14.94 -10.96 -4.39
CA SER A 73 15.81 -12.03 -4.90
C SER A 73 16.21 -11.73 -6.34
N CYS A 74 17.17 -10.82 -6.49
CA CYS A 74 17.62 -10.37 -7.79
C CYS A 74 19.06 -9.87 -7.80
N ASP A 75 19.59 -9.69 -9.01
CA ASP A 75 20.81 -8.93 -9.23
C ASP A 75 20.51 -7.43 -9.06
N MET A 76 20.98 -6.84 -7.96
CA MET A 76 20.78 -5.43 -7.64
C MET A 76 21.28 -4.48 -8.74
N LYS A 77 22.21 -4.91 -9.62
CA LYS A 77 22.68 -4.12 -10.76
C LYS A 77 21.66 -4.05 -11.90
N LYS A 78 20.69 -4.97 -11.92
CA LYS A 78 19.64 -5.06 -12.94
C LYS A 78 18.31 -4.43 -12.51
N ILE A 79 18.19 -4.01 -11.25
CA ILE A 79 17.04 -3.23 -10.81
C ILE A 79 16.94 -1.96 -11.65
N THR A 80 15.80 -1.78 -12.30
CA THR A 80 15.53 -0.63 -13.15
C THR A 80 15.39 0.64 -12.31
N PRO A 81 15.61 1.85 -12.89
CA PRO A 81 15.37 3.10 -12.18
C PRO A 81 13.95 3.22 -11.60
N TYR A 82 12.95 2.64 -12.27
CA TYR A 82 11.56 2.64 -11.82
C TYR A 82 11.32 1.70 -10.62
N GLU A 83 11.79 0.46 -10.69
CA GLU A 83 11.71 -0.46 -9.53
C GLU A 83 12.47 0.11 -8.32
N LYS A 84 13.61 0.75 -8.57
CA LYS A 84 14.37 1.46 -7.52
C LYS A 84 13.57 2.60 -6.91
N SER A 85 12.89 3.42 -7.72
CA SER A 85 12.08 4.52 -7.20
C SER A 85 10.89 4.03 -6.37
N LEU A 86 10.31 2.88 -6.74
CA LEU A 86 9.29 2.19 -5.94
C LEU A 86 9.85 1.73 -4.58
N LEU A 87 10.99 1.03 -4.56
CA LEU A 87 11.63 0.57 -3.32
C LEU A 87 12.08 1.72 -2.40
N GLN A 88 12.39 2.87 -2.96
CA GLN A 88 12.82 4.07 -2.22
C GLN A 88 11.68 5.03 -1.90
N ASN A 89 10.44 4.73 -2.31
CA ASN A 89 9.28 5.54 -1.97
C ASN A 89 8.96 5.35 -0.48
N LEU A 90 9.26 6.40 0.31
CA LEU A 90 9.09 6.37 1.76
C LEU A 90 7.63 6.24 2.19
N ASP A 91 6.68 6.66 1.37
CA ASP A 91 5.25 6.56 1.68
C ASP A 91 4.74 5.12 1.47
N LEU A 92 5.27 4.40 0.47
CA LEU A 92 5.07 2.94 0.35
C LEU A 92 5.69 2.19 1.53
N MET A 93 6.91 2.54 1.91
CA MET A 93 7.60 1.89 3.04
C MET A 93 6.90 2.15 4.37
N ALA A 94 6.35 3.36 4.57
CA ALA A 94 5.56 3.69 5.76
C ALA A 94 4.31 2.82 5.87
N ILE A 95 3.61 2.56 4.76
CA ILE A 95 2.48 1.62 4.75
C ILE A 95 2.96 0.20 5.04
N ALA A 96 4.05 -0.25 4.41
CA ALA A 96 4.56 -1.61 4.58
C ALA A 96 5.05 -1.91 6.00
N GLN A 97 5.56 -0.89 6.69
CA GLN A 97 6.15 -0.99 8.03
C GLN A 97 5.26 -0.38 9.11
N ASP A 98 3.96 -0.22 8.83
CA ASP A 98 3.02 0.27 9.82
C ASP A 98 3.04 -0.63 11.08
N PRO A 99 3.18 -0.06 12.30
CA PRO A 99 3.30 -0.85 13.53
C PRO A 99 2.09 -1.71 13.88
N LEU A 100 0.89 -1.42 13.34
CA LEU A 100 -0.26 -2.30 13.57
C LEU A 100 -0.07 -3.65 12.87
N GLY A 101 0.70 -3.69 11.78
CA GLY A 101 0.98 -4.91 11.02
C GLY A 101 -0.28 -5.57 10.46
N ILE A 102 -1.34 -4.81 10.21
CA ILE A 102 -2.61 -5.35 9.72
C ILE A 102 -2.53 -5.54 8.20
N MET A 103 -2.97 -6.69 7.69
CA MET A 103 -3.10 -6.91 6.26
C MET A 103 -4.40 -6.31 5.71
N ALA A 104 -4.35 -5.76 4.51
CA ALA A 104 -5.50 -5.10 3.88
C ALA A 104 -6.65 -6.08 3.58
N GLU A 105 -7.87 -5.63 3.83
CA GLU A 105 -9.10 -6.32 3.46
C GLU A 105 -9.46 -6.04 1.99
N PRO A 106 -9.66 -7.08 1.16
CA PRO A 106 -10.10 -6.91 -0.22
C PRO A 106 -11.61 -6.80 -0.35
N HIS A 107 -12.07 -5.83 -1.14
CA HIS A 107 -13.46 -5.63 -1.52
C HIS A 107 -13.60 -5.59 -3.05
N GLY A 108 -14.57 -6.31 -3.59
CA GLY A 108 -14.90 -6.24 -5.01
C GLY A 108 -15.54 -4.89 -5.36
N VAL A 109 -15.05 -4.24 -6.42
CA VAL A 109 -15.62 -3.03 -7.02
C VAL A 109 -15.64 -3.20 -8.55
N THR A 110 -16.28 -2.29 -9.29
CA THR A 110 -16.44 -2.41 -10.75
C THR A 110 -15.11 -2.66 -11.46
N GLY A 111 -14.91 -3.87 -12.00
CA GLY A 111 -13.70 -4.29 -12.74
C GLY A 111 -12.39 -4.26 -11.94
N CYS A 112 -12.45 -4.11 -10.61
CA CYS A 112 -11.28 -3.85 -9.78
C CYS A 112 -11.43 -4.49 -8.39
N THR A 113 -10.33 -4.52 -7.64
CA THR A 113 -10.34 -4.84 -6.20
C THR A 113 -9.91 -3.61 -5.41
N LEU A 114 -10.72 -3.19 -4.45
CA LEU A 114 -10.38 -2.17 -3.46
C LEU A 114 -9.82 -2.85 -2.21
N TRP A 115 -8.56 -2.59 -1.88
CA TRP A 115 -7.91 -3.05 -0.67
C TRP A 115 -7.93 -1.93 0.37
N ILE A 116 -8.39 -2.23 1.59
CA ILE A 116 -8.49 -1.28 2.69
C ILE A 116 -7.61 -1.75 3.85
N LYS A 117 -6.64 -0.93 4.25
CA LYS A 117 -5.71 -1.22 5.35
C LYS A 117 -5.79 -0.13 6.42
N PRO A 118 -6.23 -0.43 7.65
CA PRO A 118 -6.08 0.51 8.75
C PRO A 118 -4.61 0.64 9.15
N HIS A 119 -4.15 1.85 9.44
CA HIS A 119 -2.78 2.16 9.85
C HIS A 119 -2.74 3.32 10.86
N LEU A 120 -1.55 3.60 11.40
CA LEU A 120 -1.29 4.77 12.25
C LEU A 120 -0.99 6.03 11.40
N PRO A 121 -1.28 7.24 11.92
CA PRO A 121 -1.82 7.54 13.25
C PRO A 121 -3.33 7.29 13.35
N ARG A 122 -3.83 7.16 14.57
CA ARG A 122 -5.27 7.17 14.87
C ARG A 122 -5.68 8.54 15.42
N LYS A 123 -6.89 8.99 15.10
CA LYS A 123 -7.51 10.12 15.80
C LYS A 123 -8.04 9.62 17.14
N GLY A 124 -7.35 10.01 18.21
CA GLY A 124 -7.54 9.39 19.53
C GLY A 124 -7.25 7.89 19.47
N ASP A 125 -7.84 7.11 20.38
CA ASP A 125 -7.65 5.65 20.41
C ASP A 125 -8.62 4.88 19.51
N GLN A 126 -9.58 5.57 18.87
CA GLN A 126 -10.76 4.94 18.25
C GLN A 126 -10.74 4.88 16.72
N PHE A 127 -10.27 5.94 16.04
CA PHE A 127 -10.45 6.05 14.58
C PHE A 127 -9.11 5.97 13.86
N PRO A 128 -8.80 4.88 13.15
CA PRO A 128 -7.53 4.75 12.43
C PRO A 128 -7.51 5.60 11.16
N SER A 129 -6.29 5.89 10.69
CA SER A 129 -6.08 6.30 9.30
C SER A 129 -6.13 5.06 8.40
N TYR A 130 -6.29 5.25 7.09
CA TYR A 130 -6.43 4.13 6.15
C TYR A 130 -5.61 4.29 4.88
N SER A 131 -5.00 3.21 4.42
CA SER A 131 -4.43 3.10 3.08
C SER A 131 -5.44 2.38 2.22
N LEU A 132 -5.81 2.98 1.09
CA LEU A 132 -6.73 2.41 0.11
C LEU A 132 -5.98 2.19 -1.19
N ALA A 133 -6.03 0.96 -1.71
CA ALA A 133 -5.47 0.63 -3.02
C ALA A 133 -6.57 0.09 -3.94
N ILE A 134 -6.81 0.74 -5.08
CA ILE A 134 -7.67 0.21 -6.14
C ILE A 134 -6.78 -0.43 -7.19
N MET A 135 -7.01 -1.71 -7.44
CA MET A 135 -6.21 -2.52 -8.35
C MET A 135 -7.04 -3.06 -9.50
N ASN A 136 -6.52 -2.83 -10.71
CA ASN A 136 -7.05 -3.44 -11.93
C ASN A 136 -6.09 -4.52 -12.44
N LEU A 137 -6.56 -5.77 -12.44
CA LEU A 137 -5.83 -6.92 -13.01
C LEU A 137 -6.35 -7.32 -14.39
N ASP A 138 -7.32 -6.59 -14.94
CA ASP A 138 -7.91 -6.84 -16.25
C ASP A 138 -7.19 -6.00 -17.33
N ALA A 139 -7.46 -6.32 -18.59
CA ALA A 139 -6.84 -5.66 -19.73
C ALA A 139 -7.41 -4.25 -19.97
N ASP A 140 -8.70 -4.07 -19.70
CA ASP A 140 -9.45 -2.85 -19.96
C ASP A 140 -9.45 -1.90 -18.75
N SER A 141 -9.53 -0.60 -19.01
CA SER A 141 -9.70 0.41 -17.96
C SER A 141 -11.06 0.27 -17.27
N SER A 142 -11.10 0.56 -15.96
CA SER A 142 -12.33 0.56 -15.18
C SER A 142 -12.55 1.89 -14.46
N ASP A 143 -13.77 2.41 -14.52
CA ASP A 143 -14.20 3.55 -13.72
C ASP A 143 -14.77 3.06 -12.40
N VAL A 144 -14.05 3.34 -11.31
CA VAL A 144 -14.41 2.92 -9.97
C VAL A 144 -14.99 4.10 -9.20
N SER A 145 -16.13 3.86 -8.57
CA SER A 145 -16.84 4.86 -7.77
C SER A 145 -17.26 4.22 -6.45
N PHE A 146 -16.88 4.82 -5.33
CA PHE A 146 -17.31 4.37 -4.00
C PHE A 146 -17.47 5.54 -3.02
N ARG A 147 -18.11 5.26 -1.88
CA ARG A 147 -18.22 6.21 -0.76
C ARG A 147 -17.49 5.65 0.45
N LEU A 148 -16.93 6.53 1.27
CA LEU A 148 -16.30 6.13 2.53
C LEU A 148 -17.29 5.46 3.48
N SER A 149 -18.56 5.88 3.43
CA SER A 149 -19.64 5.29 4.21
C SER A 149 -19.97 3.84 3.89
N THR A 150 -19.70 3.39 2.66
CA THR A 150 -19.90 1.98 2.26
C THR A 150 -19.02 1.03 3.07
N TYR A 151 -17.83 1.49 3.46
CA TYR A 151 -16.84 0.71 4.19
C TYR A 151 -16.68 1.15 5.65
N ASN A 152 -17.62 1.95 6.16
CA ASN A 152 -17.62 2.47 7.53
C ASN A 152 -16.32 3.21 7.91
N LEU A 153 -15.69 3.89 6.95
CA LEU A 153 -14.47 4.66 7.18
C LEU A 153 -14.84 5.98 7.86
N ASN A 154 -14.86 6.00 9.19
CA ASN A 154 -15.30 7.15 9.95
C ASN A 154 -14.46 8.39 9.58
N ALA A 155 -15.12 9.42 9.02
CA ALA A 155 -14.49 10.66 8.60
C ALA A 155 -15.14 11.87 9.29
N THR A 156 -15.39 11.78 10.60
CA THR A 156 -16.15 12.83 11.35
C THR A 156 -15.52 14.23 11.21
N ASP A 157 -14.19 14.33 11.12
CA ASP A 157 -13.47 15.60 10.88
C ASP A 157 -12.96 15.73 9.43
N GLY A 158 -13.37 14.81 8.57
CA GLY A 158 -12.80 14.61 7.24
C GLY A 158 -11.44 13.90 7.26
N TYR A 159 -10.98 13.56 6.06
CA TYR A 159 -9.67 13.02 5.75
C TYR A 159 -8.90 13.99 4.85
N THR A 160 -7.57 13.97 4.98
CA THR A 160 -6.67 14.38 3.90
C THR A 160 -6.18 13.12 3.20
N ILE A 161 -6.38 13.07 1.89
CA ILE A 161 -5.93 11.98 1.02
C ILE A 161 -4.59 12.39 0.40
N LEU A 162 -3.59 11.52 0.46
CA LEU A 162 -2.34 11.62 -0.28
C LEU A 162 -2.25 10.49 -1.31
N ASP A 163 -2.12 10.81 -2.59
CA ASP A 163 -1.73 9.84 -3.60
C ASP A 163 -0.25 9.48 -3.46
N VAL A 164 0.03 8.21 -3.17
CA VAL A 164 1.37 7.72 -2.82
C VAL A 164 2.35 7.76 -4.00
N PHE A 165 1.84 7.83 -5.23
CA PHE A 165 2.68 7.85 -6.42
C PHE A 165 2.86 9.24 -7.00
N SER A 166 1.81 10.07 -7.03
CA SER A 166 1.90 11.45 -7.55
C SER A 166 2.35 12.46 -6.49
N GLY A 167 2.13 12.16 -5.20
CA GLY A 167 2.36 13.10 -4.10
C GLY A 167 1.27 14.18 -3.98
N GLU A 168 0.18 14.08 -4.75
CA GLU A 168 -0.91 15.05 -4.72
C GLU A 168 -1.83 14.83 -3.50
N PHE A 169 -2.38 15.94 -3.00
CA PHE A 169 -3.27 15.93 -1.83
C PHE A 169 -4.70 16.34 -2.19
N ILE A 170 -5.67 15.63 -1.63
CA ILE A 170 -7.08 16.03 -1.61
C ILE A 170 -7.47 16.26 -0.16
N ARG A 171 -7.99 17.44 0.18
CA ARG A 171 -8.30 17.84 1.56
C ARG A 171 -9.81 17.83 1.82
N ASN A 172 -10.17 17.74 3.09
CA ASN A 172 -11.54 17.88 3.59
C ASN A 172 -12.51 16.83 3.01
N VAL A 173 -12.04 15.61 2.79
CA VAL A 173 -12.88 14.52 2.30
C VAL A 173 -13.70 13.94 3.44
N THR A 174 -15.02 14.03 3.33
CA THR A 174 -15.98 13.67 4.37
C THR A 174 -16.58 12.28 4.15
N TYR A 175 -17.30 11.78 5.17
CA TYR A 175 -17.90 10.44 5.19
C TYR A 175 -18.86 10.17 4.02
N ASN A 176 -19.50 11.22 3.52
CA ASN A 176 -20.48 11.13 2.46
C ASN A 176 -19.90 11.43 1.08
N ASP A 177 -18.64 11.84 0.98
CA ASP A 177 -18.05 12.14 -0.31
C ASP A 177 -17.89 10.88 -1.16
N LYS A 178 -18.04 11.10 -2.47
CA LYS A 178 -17.89 10.07 -3.49
C LYS A 178 -16.47 10.18 -4.05
N ILE A 179 -15.74 9.08 -4.02
CA ILE A 179 -14.44 8.95 -4.67
C ILE A 179 -14.67 8.31 -6.03
N GLU A 180 -14.16 8.95 -7.09
CA GLU A 180 -14.24 8.50 -8.46
C GLU A 180 -12.85 8.44 -9.06
N VAL A 181 -12.43 7.27 -9.53
CA VAL A 181 -11.10 7.02 -10.06
C VAL A 181 -11.20 6.12 -11.28
N THR A 182 -10.60 6.55 -12.38
CA THR A 182 -10.37 5.68 -13.55
C THR A 182 -9.06 4.93 -13.34
N VAL A 183 -9.13 3.60 -13.31
CA VAL A 183 -7.95 2.73 -13.16
C VAL A 183 -7.66 2.02 -14.49
N PRO A 184 -6.56 2.38 -15.18
CA PRO A 184 -6.11 1.71 -16.40
C PRO A 184 -5.96 0.20 -16.25
N GLY A 185 -6.19 -0.55 -17.33
CA GLY A 185 -5.88 -1.97 -17.38
C GLY A 185 -4.39 -2.26 -17.64
N LEU A 186 -4.01 -3.53 -17.60
CA LEU A 186 -2.61 -4.00 -17.68
C LEU A 186 -1.88 -3.68 -19.00
N GLY A 187 -2.61 -3.37 -20.08
CA GLY A 187 -2.04 -3.12 -21.40
C GLY A 187 -1.66 -1.66 -21.67
N GLU A 188 -2.13 -0.73 -20.85
CA GLU A 188 -1.75 0.66 -20.98
C GLU A 188 -0.40 0.87 -20.27
N TYR A 189 0.54 1.64 -20.85
CA TYR A 189 1.75 2.11 -20.16
C TYR A 189 1.44 3.08 -18.98
N ARG A 190 0.27 2.94 -18.36
CA ARG A 190 -0.31 3.78 -17.34
C ARG A 190 -0.40 3.03 -16.02
N ASN A 191 -0.58 3.82 -14.96
CA ASN A 191 -0.61 3.35 -13.59
C ASN A 191 -1.94 2.63 -13.30
N ASN A 192 -1.94 1.30 -13.33
CA ASN A 192 -3.09 0.42 -13.08
C ASN A 192 -3.38 0.15 -11.58
N VAL A 193 -2.75 0.94 -10.72
CA VAL A 193 -3.02 0.97 -9.28
C VAL A 193 -3.05 2.40 -8.81
N TRP A 194 -4.13 2.73 -8.12
CA TRP A 194 -4.27 3.96 -7.35
C TRP A 194 -4.13 3.61 -5.88
N LEU A 195 -3.13 4.17 -5.19
CA LEU A 195 -2.87 3.94 -3.78
C LEU A 195 -2.85 5.28 -3.05
N CYS A 196 -3.68 5.40 -2.02
CA CYS A 196 -3.84 6.62 -1.26
C CYS A 196 -3.81 6.39 0.25
N ASN A 197 -3.22 7.34 0.98
CA ASN A 197 -3.30 7.42 2.44
C ASN A 197 -4.35 8.44 2.85
N PHE A 198 -5.34 7.99 3.62
CA PHE A 198 -6.42 8.76 4.21
C PHE A 198 -6.06 9.01 5.67
N VAL A 199 -5.57 10.21 5.96
CA VAL A 199 -5.08 10.58 7.28
C VAL A 199 -6.04 11.58 7.93
N HIS A 200 -6.40 11.31 9.19
CA HIS A 200 -7.18 12.27 9.96
C HIS A 200 -6.41 13.57 10.16
N PRO A 201 -7.07 14.74 10.06
CA PRO A 201 -6.45 16.00 10.45
C PRO A 201 -6.06 15.94 11.92
N VAL A 202 -4.78 16.11 12.23
CA VAL A 202 -4.28 16.12 13.60
C VAL A 202 -4.59 17.50 14.22
N PRO A 203 -5.36 17.58 15.31
CA PRO A 203 -5.61 18.85 15.99
C PRO A 203 -4.29 19.34 16.63
N ALA A 204 -3.86 20.55 16.27
CA ALA A 204 -2.68 21.27 16.77
C ALA A 204 -1.29 20.78 16.27
N LEU A 205 -1.10 20.80 14.95
CA LEU A 205 0.11 21.34 14.31
C LEU A 205 -0.29 22.36 13.24
N MET A 206 -1.20 23.28 13.57
CA MET A 206 -1.65 24.36 12.67
C MET A 206 -0.64 25.52 12.58
N SER A 207 0.62 25.30 13.01
CA SER A 207 1.71 26.29 12.93
C SER A 207 3.06 25.69 12.49
N LEU A 208 3.13 24.42 12.10
CA LEU A 208 4.31 23.85 11.47
C LEU A 208 3.89 23.40 10.07
N ASN A 209 4.60 23.90 9.06
CA ASN A 209 4.39 23.57 7.66
C ASN A 209 4.09 22.08 7.52
N ILE A 210 3.05 21.76 6.75
CA ILE A 210 2.56 20.38 6.54
C ILE A 210 3.68 19.45 6.04
N ASP A 211 4.75 20.02 5.47
CA ASP A 211 5.99 19.33 5.12
C ASP A 211 6.72 18.72 6.33
N GLU A 212 6.69 19.34 7.52
CA GLU A 212 7.43 18.86 8.70
C GLU A 212 6.74 17.72 9.44
N ALA A 213 5.40 17.64 9.42
CA ALA A 213 4.67 16.57 10.11
C ALA A 213 4.82 15.22 9.38
N ILE A 214 4.87 15.24 8.05
CA ILE A 214 5.18 14.07 7.23
C ILE A 214 6.64 13.66 7.44
N VAL A 215 7.55 14.62 7.58
CA VAL A 215 8.97 14.39 7.87
C VAL A 215 9.18 13.81 9.28
N GLN A 216 8.45 14.25 10.31
CA GLN A 216 8.56 13.68 11.66
C GLN A 216 8.10 12.22 11.71
N THR A 217 7.14 11.83 10.88
CA THR A 217 6.73 10.42 10.76
C THR A 217 7.79 9.59 10.02
N LYS A 218 8.58 10.21 9.12
CA LYS A 218 9.73 9.61 8.42
C LYS A 218 11.02 9.51 9.26
N ILE A 219 11.12 10.19 10.41
CA ILE A 219 12.40 10.33 11.18
C ILE A 219 12.53 9.40 12.40
N ASN A 220 11.48 8.69 12.84
CA ASN A 220 11.56 7.81 14.03
C ASN A 220 12.09 6.39 13.76
N PHE A 221 13.00 6.22 12.78
CA PHE A 221 13.92 5.08 12.77
C PHE A 221 15.19 5.48 13.53
N ILE A 222 15.30 5.04 14.77
CA ILE A 222 16.53 5.13 15.57
C ILE A 222 17.41 3.92 15.20
N PRO A 223 18.56 4.06 14.51
CA PRO A 223 19.65 3.14 14.76
C PRO A 223 20.30 3.58 16.07
N LYS A 224 20.12 2.78 17.13
CA LYS A 224 21.02 2.83 18.27
C LYS A 224 22.38 2.38 17.75
N GLU A 225 23.32 3.32 17.63
CA GLU A 225 24.71 3.04 17.96
C GLU A 225 25.49 4.36 18.13
N LYS A 226 25.87 4.64 19.37
CA LYS A 226 26.93 5.59 19.70
C LYS A 226 27.78 4.93 20.78
N LYS A 227 28.98 4.51 20.40
CA LYS A 227 30.28 5.04 20.87
C LYS A 227 31.39 4.02 20.60
N LEU A 228 32.22 4.30 19.61
CA LEU A 228 33.64 3.99 19.69
C LEU A 228 34.33 5.26 20.18
N ASN A 229 34.82 5.22 21.42
CA ASN A 229 35.78 6.18 21.93
C ASN A 229 37.17 5.69 21.53
N PHE A 230 37.93 6.58 20.88
CA PHE A 230 39.39 6.63 20.67
C PHE A 230 40.16 5.33 20.47
#